data_AF-A0A654U721-F1
#
_entry.id   AF-A0A654U721-F1
#
_cell.length_a   1.000
_cell.length_b   1.000
_cell.length_c   1.000
_cell.angle_alpha   90.00
_cell.angle_beta   90.00
_cell.angle_gamma   90.00
#
_symmetry.space_group_name_H-M   'P 1'
#
loop_
_entity.id
_entity.type
_entity.pdbx_description
1 polymer ?
#
loop_
_entity_poly.entity_id
_entity_poly.type
_entity_poly.pdbx_seq_one_letter_code
_entity_poly.pdbx_strand_id
1 'polypeptide(L)'
;MLSDFAVTVPELGTLTATRAPFVLLTSNATRELSEALKRRCLYLHIDFPTPELERRILLSRVPELPEHFAEELVRIIGVLRGMQLKKVPSIAETIDWGRTVLALGLDTIDDAVVAATLGVVLKHQSDQQRATGELRLN
;
A
#
# COMPACT_ATOMS: atom_id res chain seq x y z
N MET A 1 -26.43 -7.04 14.16
CA MET A 1 -25.92 -7.05 12.76
C MET A 1 -24.49 -7.59 12.57
N LEU A 2 -23.74 -7.95 13.63
CA LEU A 2 -22.54 -8.81 13.51
C LEU A 2 -22.54 -9.88 14.61
N SER A 3 -23.03 -9.52 15.79
CA SER A 3 -23.33 -10.41 16.92
C SER A 3 -24.42 -11.44 16.65
N ASP A 4 -25.33 -11.13 15.71
CA ASP A 4 -26.56 -11.91 15.51
C ASP A 4 -26.35 -13.03 14.47
N PHE A 5 -25.14 -13.08 13.88
CA PHE A 5 -24.74 -14.03 12.84
C PHE A 5 -25.81 -14.21 11.75
N ALA A 6 -26.47 -13.12 11.38
CA ALA A 6 -27.54 -13.09 10.40
C ALA A 6 -27.39 -11.88 9.49
N VAL A 7 -27.79 -12.05 8.23
CA VAL A 7 -27.80 -11.01 7.20
C VAL A 7 -29.20 -10.93 6.61
N THR A 8 -29.78 -9.73 6.61
CA THR A 8 -31.07 -9.48 5.94
C THR A 8 -30.80 -8.92 4.56
N VAL A 9 -31.27 -9.62 3.53
CA VAL A 9 -31.26 -9.16 2.14
C VAL A 9 -32.70 -8.85 1.76
N PRO A 10 -33.04 -7.63 1.29
CA PRO A 10 -34.42 -7.21 1.07
C PRO A 10 -35.26 -8.21 0.26
N GLU A 11 -34.67 -8.80 -0.77
CA GLU A 11 -35.34 -9.72 -1.71
C GLU A 11 -35.37 -11.17 -1.22
N LEU A 12 -34.52 -11.55 -0.26
CA LEU A 12 -34.34 -12.93 0.21
C LEU A 12 -34.76 -13.14 1.68
N GLY A 13 -35.13 -12.06 2.36
CA GLY A 13 -35.41 -12.07 3.79
C GLY A 13 -34.14 -12.21 4.65
N THR A 14 -34.31 -12.67 5.88
CA THR A 14 -33.22 -12.83 6.85
C THR A 14 -32.61 -14.22 6.75
N LEU A 15 -31.32 -14.27 6.44
CA LEU A 15 -30.51 -15.48 6.42
C LEU A 15 -29.68 -15.57 7.71
N THR A 16 -29.91 -16.63 8.49
CA THR A 16 -29.17 -16.90 9.72
C THR A 16 -28.07 -17.92 9.47
N ALA A 17 -26.87 -17.69 10.01
CA ALA A 17 -25.76 -18.62 9.87
C ALA A 17 -26.04 -19.93 10.62
N THR A 18 -25.79 -21.06 9.96
CA THR A 18 -25.93 -22.40 10.56
C THR A 18 -24.76 -22.78 11.46
N ARG A 19 -23.65 -22.04 11.36
CA ARG A 19 -22.45 -22.17 12.19
C ARG A 19 -21.91 -20.78 12.52
N ALA A 20 -21.32 -20.61 13.69
CA ALA A 20 -20.71 -19.35 14.08
C ALA A 20 -19.57 -18.97 13.10
N PRO A 21 -19.66 -17.84 12.38
CA PRO A 21 -18.64 -17.42 11.43
C PRO A 21 -17.43 -16.80 12.14
N PHE A 22 -16.26 -16.95 11.54
CA PHE A 22 -15.12 -16.09 11.84
C PHE A 22 -15.25 -14.79 11.05
N VAL A 23 -15.23 -13.64 11.74
CA VAL A 23 -15.45 -12.33 11.12
C VAL A 23 -14.13 -11.57 11.06
N LEU A 24 -13.68 -11.24 9.86
CA LEU A 24 -12.57 -10.33 9.61
C LEU A 24 -13.09 -9.03 8.99
N LEU A 25 -12.77 -7.90 9.61
CA LEU A 25 -13.09 -6.57 9.08
C LEU A 25 -11.80 -5.86 8.73
N THR A 26 -11.71 -5.37 7.49
CA THR A 26 -10.59 -4.55 7.01
C THR A 26 -11.08 -3.13 6.79
N SER A 27 -10.29 -2.14 7.21
CA SER A 27 -10.53 -0.72 6.94
C SER A 27 -9.27 -0.09 6.39
N ASN A 28 -9.42 0.76 5.38
CA ASN A 28 -8.35 1.62 4.87
C ASN A 28 -8.26 2.96 5.63
N ALA A 29 -8.93 3.05 6.80
CA ALA A 29 -9.01 4.23 7.65
C ALA A 29 -9.53 5.52 6.96
N THR A 30 -10.16 5.43 5.78
CA THR A 30 -10.79 6.61 5.14
C THR A 30 -11.96 7.14 5.97
N ARG A 31 -12.63 6.24 6.71
CA ARG A 31 -13.55 6.57 7.79
C ARG A 31 -13.12 5.81 9.03
N GLU A 32 -13.07 6.52 10.15
CA GLU A 32 -12.81 5.87 11.42
C GLU A 32 -13.91 4.87 11.75
N LEU A 33 -13.50 3.71 12.27
CA LEU A 33 -14.44 2.75 12.83
C LEU A 33 -15.07 3.34 14.09
N SER A 34 -16.36 3.14 14.27
CA SER A 34 -17.05 3.62 15.47
C SER A 34 -16.50 2.93 16.72
N GLU A 35 -16.47 3.67 17.84
CA GLU A 35 -16.07 3.12 19.14
C GLU A 35 -16.91 1.91 19.55
N ALA A 36 -18.20 1.91 19.20
CA ALA A 36 -19.10 0.79 19.45
C ALA A 36 -18.64 -0.50 18.72
N LEU A 37 -18.06 -0.37 17.52
CA LEU A 37 -17.53 -1.51 16.77
C LEU A 37 -16.18 -1.94 17.33
N LYS A 38 -15.25 -1.00 17.58
CA LYS A 38 -13.93 -1.30 18.16
C LYS A 38 -14.03 -2.04 19.50
N ARG A 39 -15.02 -1.71 20.34
CA ARG A 39 -15.26 -2.39 21.63
C ARG A 39 -15.80 -3.83 21.49
N ARG A 40 -16.19 -4.26 20.28
CA ARG A 40 -16.76 -5.58 20.01
C ARG A 40 -15.83 -6.48 19.18
N CYS A 41 -14.64 -6.02 18.84
CA CYS A 41 -13.66 -6.79 18.10
C CYS A 41 -12.24 -6.59 18.64
N LEU A 42 -11.35 -7.51 18.27
CA LEU A 42 -9.92 -7.26 18.38
C LEU A 42 -9.55 -6.27 17.27
N TYR A 43 -9.05 -5.10 17.66
CA TYR A 43 -8.59 -4.08 16.74
C TYR A 43 -7.07 -4.13 16.62
N LEU A 44 -6.58 -4.31 15.40
CA LEU A 44 -5.16 -4.26 15.08
C LEU A 44 -4.94 -3.16 14.04
N HIS A 45 -4.16 -2.13 14.42
CA HIS A 45 -3.62 -1.19 13.47
C HIS A 45 -2.40 -1.81 12.76
N ILE A 46 -2.29 -1.60 11.46
CA ILE A 46 -1.21 -2.12 10.64
C ILE A 46 -0.56 -0.93 9.93
N ASP A 47 0.63 -0.56 10.39
CA ASP A 47 1.48 0.46 9.77
C ASP A 47 2.12 -0.07 8.48
N PHE A 48 2.82 0.83 7.77
CA PHE A 48 3.71 0.40 6.70
C PHE A 48 4.77 -0.57 7.22
N PRO A 49 5.16 -1.58 6.43
CA PRO A 49 6.20 -2.53 6.81
C PRO A 49 7.53 -1.81 7.04
N THR A 50 8.42 -2.45 7.81
CA THR A 50 9.82 -1.99 7.87
C THR A 50 10.46 -2.10 6.48
N PRO A 51 11.53 -1.33 6.18
CA PRO A 51 12.24 -1.44 4.91
C PRO A 51 12.68 -2.87 4.59
N GLU A 52 13.10 -3.64 5.60
CA GLU A 52 13.53 -5.03 5.42
C GLU A 52 12.36 -5.94 5.03
N LEU A 53 11.20 -5.76 5.68
CA LEU A 53 10.00 -6.52 5.36
C LEU A 53 9.45 -6.12 3.98
N GLU A 54 9.47 -4.84 3.63
CA GLU A 54 9.03 -4.38 2.32
C GLU A 54 9.92 -4.92 1.20
N ARG A 55 11.25 -4.93 1.39
CA ARG A 55 12.19 -5.55 0.44
C ARG A 55 11.86 -7.02 0.22
N ARG A 56 11.59 -7.77 1.29
CA ARG A 56 11.18 -9.17 1.20
C ARG A 56 9.85 -9.34 0.46
N ILE A 57 8.88 -8.46 0.70
CA ILE A 57 7.60 -8.46 -0.03
C ILE A 57 7.83 -8.19 -1.51
N LEU A 58 8.64 -7.17 -1.83
CA LEU A 58 8.95 -6.79 -3.21
C LEU A 58 9.61 -7.94 -3.97
N LEU A 59 10.68 -8.52 -3.41
CA LEU A 59 11.37 -9.67 -4.02
C LEU A 59 10.48 -10.91 -4.12
N SER A 60 9.54 -11.11 -3.20
CA SER A 60 8.56 -12.20 -3.31
C SER A 60 7.53 -11.97 -4.42
N ARG A 61 7.24 -10.72 -4.78
CA ARG A 61 6.22 -10.34 -5.77
C ARG A 61 6.80 -10.06 -7.15
N VAL A 62 8.10 -9.78 -7.21
CA VAL A 62 8.89 -9.47 -8.40
C VAL A 62 10.23 -10.21 -8.29
N PRO A 63 10.25 -11.55 -8.38
CA PRO A 63 11.43 -12.37 -8.12
C PRO A 63 12.58 -12.15 -9.11
N GLU A 64 12.30 -11.60 -10.29
CA GLU A 64 13.29 -11.26 -11.30
C GLU A 64 14.04 -9.95 -10.99
N LEU A 65 13.55 -9.16 -10.03
CA LEU A 65 14.15 -7.89 -9.65
C LEU A 65 15.46 -8.12 -8.90
N PRO A 66 16.60 -7.57 -9.37
CA PRO A 66 17.84 -7.57 -8.62
C PRO A 66 17.68 -6.99 -7.20
N GLU A 67 18.33 -7.61 -6.21
CA GLU A 67 18.20 -7.23 -4.79
C GLU A 67 18.61 -5.77 -4.53
N HIS A 68 19.63 -5.27 -5.23
CA HIS A 68 20.08 -3.88 -5.10
C HIS A 68 19.01 -2.88 -5.57
N PHE A 69 18.26 -3.20 -6.64
CA PHE A 69 17.12 -2.37 -7.04
C PHE A 69 16.00 -2.42 -6.01
N ALA A 70 15.72 -3.60 -5.46
CA ALA A 70 14.69 -3.71 -4.42
C ALA A 70 15.02 -2.85 -3.19
N GLU A 71 16.28 -2.85 -2.76
CA GLU A 71 16.76 -2.00 -1.66
C GLU A 71 16.62 -0.50 -1.99
N GLU A 72 17.04 -0.09 -3.19
CA GLU A 72 16.97 1.30 -3.62
C GLU A 72 15.53 1.82 -3.76
N LEU A 73 14.64 1.04 -4.39
CA LEU A 73 13.23 1.40 -4.53
C LEU A 73 12.55 1.56 -3.16
N VAL A 74 12.79 0.62 -2.24
CA VAL A 74 12.24 0.68 -0.88
C VAL A 74 12.79 1.89 -0.11
N ARG A 75 14.08 2.19 -0.27
CA ARG A 75 14.71 3.39 0.32
C ARG A 75 14.01 4.66 -0.17
N ILE A 76 13.82 4.81 -1.49
CA ILE A 76 13.17 5.99 -2.07
C ILE A 76 11.71 6.08 -1.62
N ILE A 77 10.97 4.97 -1.63
CA ILE A 77 9.60 4.90 -1.10
C ILE A 77 9.56 5.36 0.37
N GLY A 78 10.50 4.91 1.20
CA GLY A 78 10.61 5.34 2.60
C GLY A 78 10.73 6.86 2.73
N VAL A 79 11.57 7.49 1.90
CA VAL A 79 11.69 8.96 1.85
C VAL A 79 10.37 9.60 1.41
N LEU A 80 9.74 9.10 0.34
CA LEU A 80 8.44 9.60 -0.15
C LEU A 80 7.35 9.52 0.92
N ARG A 81 7.32 8.45 1.73
CA ARG A 81 6.34 8.30 2.83
C ARG A 81 6.57 9.27 3.98
N GLY A 82 7.79 9.79 4.12
CA GLY A 82 8.11 10.86 5.07
C GLY A 82 7.69 12.26 4.61
N MET A 83 7.31 12.42 3.33
CA MET A 83 6.87 13.69 2.77
C MET A 83 5.39 13.96 3.05
N GLN A 84 5.00 15.23 3.04
CA GLN A 84 3.60 15.65 3.15
C GLN A 84 2.86 15.47 1.82
N LEU A 85 2.63 14.24 1.38
CA LEU A 85 1.94 13.93 0.12
C LEU A 85 0.42 13.88 0.31
N LYS A 86 -0.36 14.17 -0.74
CA LYS A 86 -1.81 13.95 -0.72
C LYS A 86 -2.14 12.48 -0.63
N LYS A 87 -1.43 11.65 -1.40
CA LYS A 87 -1.54 10.19 -1.34
C LYS A 87 -0.14 9.60 -1.17
N VAL A 88 0.11 9.10 0.03
CA VAL A 88 1.32 8.35 0.35
C VAL A 88 1.33 7.02 -0.43
N PRO A 89 2.45 6.63 -1.06
CA PRO A 89 2.54 5.38 -1.81
C PRO A 89 2.40 4.17 -0.89
N SER A 90 1.58 3.19 -1.29
CA SER A 90 1.43 1.92 -0.60
C SER A 90 2.45 0.89 -1.09
N ILE A 91 2.42 -0.31 -0.51
CA ILE A 91 3.24 -1.44 -0.96
C ILE A 91 2.90 -1.82 -2.41
N ALA A 92 1.65 -1.62 -2.85
CA ALA A 92 1.25 -1.91 -4.23
C ALA A 92 2.03 -1.03 -5.22
N GLU A 93 2.16 0.26 -4.93
CA GLU A 93 2.96 1.17 -5.75
C GLU A 93 4.45 0.78 -5.77
N THR A 94 5.03 0.32 -4.65
CA THR A 94 6.41 -0.21 -4.63
C THR A 94 6.59 -1.42 -5.55
N ILE A 95 5.65 -2.36 -5.54
CA ILE A 95 5.67 -3.55 -6.40
C ILE A 95 5.55 -3.17 -7.88
N ASP A 96 4.62 -2.28 -8.20
CA ASP A 96 4.42 -1.82 -9.57
C ASP A 96 5.63 -1.04 -10.09
N TRP A 97 6.32 -0.31 -9.21
CA TRP A 97 7.56 0.35 -9.56
C TRP A 97 8.69 -0.64 -9.87
N GLY A 98 8.85 -1.69 -9.06
CA GLY A 98 9.79 -2.78 -9.35
C GLY A 98 9.52 -3.46 -10.69
N ARG A 99 8.26 -3.72 -11.02
CA ARG A 99 7.87 -4.24 -12.34
C ARG A 99 8.21 -3.27 -13.47
N THR A 100 8.03 -1.98 -13.23
CA THR A 100 8.35 -0.94 -14.23
C THR A 100 9.85 -0.88 -14.51
N VAL A 101 10.68 -0.93 -13.48
CA VAL A 101 12.15 -0.95 -13.64
C VAL A 101 12.59 -2.13 -14.50
N LEU A 102 12.04 -3.33 -14.25
CA LEU A 102 12.31 -4.51 -15.08
C LEU A 102 11.82 -4.36 -16.51
N ALA A 103 10.60 -3.85 -16.71
CA ALA A 103 10.02 -3.68 -18.04
C ALA A 103 10.80 -2.66 -18.89
N LEU A 104 11.42 -1.67 -18.24
CA LEU A 104 12.26 -0.68 -18.89
C LEU A 104 13.68 -1.19 -19.18
N GLY A 105 14.06 -2.36 -18.67
CA GLY A 105 15.39 -2.95 -18.90
C GLY A 105 16.53 -2.10 -18.36
N LEU A 106 16.32 -1.44 -17.21
CA LEU A 106 17.28 -0.50 -16.64
C LEU A 106 18.40 -1.23 -15.91
N ASP A 107 19.63 -0.74 -16.09
CA ASP A 107 20.82 -1.24 -15.40
C ASP A 107 21.13 -0.48 -14.10
N THR A 108 20.55 0.72 -13.91
CA THR A 108 20.72 1.57 -12.73
C THR A 108 19.44 2.36 -12.41
N ILE A 109 19.24 2.71 -11.14
CA ILE A 109 18.20 3.67 -10.73
C ILE A 109 18.89 4.99 -10.42
N ASP A 110 19.02 5.84 -11.44
CA ASP A 110 19.56 7.20 -11.30
C ASP A 110 18.42 8.24 -11.18
N ASP A 111 18.80 9.50 -10.98
CA ASP A 111 17.84 10.60 -10.79
C ASP A 111 16.91 10.76 -12.00
N ALA A 112 17.40 10.50 -13.22
CA ALA A 112 16.63 10.60 -14.45
C ALA A 112 15.56 9.49 -14.51
N VAL A 113 15.92 8.25 -14.16
CA VAL A 113 14.99 7.12 -14.05
C VAL A 113 13.94 7.41 -13.00
N VAL A 114 14.33 7.89 -11.81
CA VAL A 114 13.39 8.23 -10.75
C VAL A 114 12.41 9.29 -11.25
N ALA A 115 12.91 10.39 -11.81
CA ALA A 115 12.07 11.45 -12.36
C ALA A 115 11.08 10.96 -13.43
N ALA A 116 11.55 10.12 -14.35
CA ALA A 116 10.72 9.57 -15.43
C ALA A 116 9.64 8.59 -14.93
N THR A 117 9.87 7.92 -13.80
CA THR A 117 9.00 6.86 -13.28
C THR A 117 8.23 7.24 -12.01
N LEU A 118 8.40 8.47 -11.49
CA LEU A 118 7.66 8.98 -10.32
C LEU A 118 6.13 8.86 -10.47
N GLY A 119 5.58 8.91 -11.69
CA GLY A 119 4.15 8.72 -11.94
C GLY A 119 3.62 7.32 -11.61
N VAL A 120 4.50 6.31 -11.53
CA VAL A 120 4.14 4.96 -11.09
C VAL A 120 3.76 4.97 -9.61
N VAL A 121 4.51 5.72 -8.80
CA VAL A 121 4.37 5.76 -7.34
C VAL A 121 3.49 6.91 -6.84
N LEU A 122 3.48 8.06 -7.54
CA LEU A 122 2.74 9.25 -7.15
C LEU A 122 1.65 9.58 -8.19
N LYS A 123 0.39 9.51 -7.76
CA LYS A 123 -0.77 9.69 -8.65
C LYS A 123 -1.20 11.14 -8.83
N HIS A 124 -0.73 12.05 -7.98
CA HIS A 124 -1.04 13.47 -8.06
C HIS A 124 0.14 14.27 -8.59
N GLN A 125 -0.09 15.14 -9.58
CA GLN A 125 0.95 15.99 -10.15
C GLN A 125 1.61 16.89 -9.09
N SER A 126 0.84 17.40 -8.12
CA SER A 126 1.39 18.20 -7.01
C SER A 126 2.33 17.40 -6.12
N ASP A 127 2.08 16.09 -5.95
CA ASP A 127 2.95 15.21 -5.17
C ASP A 127 4.24 14.91 -5.94
N GLN A 128 4.15 14.72 -7.26
CA GLN A 128 5.32 14.56 -8.14
C GLN A 128 6.22 15.80 -8.10
N GLN A 129 5.66 17.00 -8.25
CA GLN A 129 6.43 18.25 -8.18
C GLN A 129 7.14 18.41 -6.84
N ARG A 130 6.45 18.07 -5.73
CA ARG A 130 7.04 18.08 -4.39
C ARG A 130 8.20 17.08 -4.27
N ALA A 131 7.98 15.85 -4.72
CA ALA A 131 9.00 14.81 -4.68
C ALA A 131 10.24 15.17 -5.52
N THR A 132 10.06 15.71 -6.74
CA THR A 132 11.17 16.18 -7.58
C THR A 132 12.02 17.23 -6.87
N GLY A 133 11.39 18.22 -6.23
CA GLY A 133 12.09 19.27 -5.50
C GLY A 133 12.84 18.76 -4.27
N GLU A 134 12.24 17.87 -3.47
CA GLU A 134 12.86 17.34 -2.26
C GLU A 134 13.95 16.30 -2.53
N LEU A 135 13.78 15.47 -3.57
CA LEU A 135 14.78 14.50 -4.00
C LEU A 135 15.93 15.14 -4.78
N ARG A 136 15.84 16.45 -5.09
CA ARG A 136 16.84 17.21 -5.88
C ARG A 136 17.14 16.58 -7.24
N LEU A 137 16.11 16.01 -7.87
CA LEU A 137 16.20 15.46 -9.21
C LEU A 137 16.26 16.64 -10.19
N ASN A 138 17.47 17.07 -10.54
CA ASN A 138 17.75 18.18 -11.47
C ASN A 138 18.36 17.66 -12.76
#